data_AF-A0AB33KFL6-F1
#
_entry.id   AF-A0AB33KFL6-F1
#
_cell.length_a   1.000
_cell.length_b   1.000
_cell.length_c   1.000
_cell.angle_alpha   90.00
_cell.angle_beta   90.00
_cell.angle_gamma   90.00
#
_symmetry.space_group_name_H-M   'P 1'
#
loop_
_entity.id
_entity.type
_entity.pdbx_description
1 polymer ?
#
loop_
_entity_poly.entity_id
_entity_poly.type
_entity_poly.pdbx_seq_one_letter_code
_entity_poly.pdbx_strand_id
1 'polypeptide(L)'
;MPQSGPGGVAGGDWAPQNPGAEFVRLIAQPPSPSPGKFRTGWAATAAAHILTVGSVPAAEQAAKGLIERAAGTGRPLHPGNVGSLGGGFSSQLHAALRCALAARLMPVARLRHRTAIASAGAPSNQDARARMLPSALRSEWSLRLTPQHASGNPVARRTDELLAVACLLVGNSTPIRAATHLTGTMVSSHKVSTLLLELARRPDCADVMRALILLADHLDQHGSPIDYACRRALFITRACFVAPKDRQTLQRRLRSTRTPDVAHARRWIFHTLTGSPPHLAHPDIAPATAAPAPAVQALRWRILPAETELLAHTARTILDEHGIDEPVQWTPTLSSADMCRLQLPGPDPGSITAAQLHRTVPAGDFSIAHVAQALSTTTAHAVYLLSQHPVDWSPPRFRHTQQTATRVGRWRIRYEQDHLSLQDIADREGTSLATVRLALLKNDVPLRPAGSYPGRPRRR
;
A
#
# COMPACT_ATOMS: atom_id res chain seq x y z
N MET A 1 -11.02 -68.50 -23.91
CA MET A 1 -10.44 -68.93 -25.21
C MET A 1 -11.18 -68.20 -26.32
N PRO A 2 -10.51 -67.70 -27.37
CA PRO A 2 -9.05 -67.51 -27.57
C PRO A 2 -8.68 -66.01 -27.45
N GLN A 3 -7.51 -65.58 -26.93
CA GLN A 3 -6.12 -65.71 -27.43
C GLN A 3 -5.98 -65.11 -28.85
N SER A 4 -5.11 -64.14 -29.15
CA SER A 4 -3.66 -64.12 -28.88
C SER A 4 -3.07 -62.69 -28.97
N GLY A 5 -2.07 -62.37 -28.12
CA GLY A 5 -1.00 -61.39 -28.45
C GLY A 5 0.17 -62.12 -29.15
N PRO A 6 1.43 -61.62 -29.16
CA PRO A 6 1.94 -60.29 -28.81
C PRO A 6 2.88 -59.68 -29.89
N GLY A 7 3.26 -58.41 -29.75
CA GLY A 7 4.33 -57.79 -30.52
C GLY A 7 4.94 -56.63 -29.73
N GLY A 8 6.02 -56.90 -29.00
CA GLY A 8 6.79 -55.88 -28.28
C GLY A 8 8.00 -55.41 -29.09
N VAL A 9 8.36 -54.14 -28.94
CA VAL A 9 9.75 -53.65 -29.05
C VAL A 9 9.96 -52.48 -28.09
N ALA A 10 10.85 -52.74 -27.12
CA ALA A 10 11.82 -51.89 -26.44
C ALA A 10 11.57 -50.37 -26.24
N GLY A 11 11.54 -49.97 -24.97
CA GLY A 11 12.73 -49.40 -24.32
C GLY A 11 13.05 -47.93 -24.62
N GLY A 12 12.65 -47.05 -23.70
CA GLY A 12 13.07 -45.65 -23.68
C GLY A 12 12.62 -44.95 -22.41
N ASP A 13 13.13 -45.39 -21.25
CA ASP A 13 13.01 -44.67 -19.98
C ASP A 13 13.63 -43.27 -20.11
N TRP A 14 12.80 -42.26 -20.37
CA TRP A 14 13.15 -40.86 -20.16
C TRP A 14 12.92 -40.51 -18.68
N ALA A 15 13.87 -40.94 -17.83
CA ALA A 15 14.00 -40.36 -16.51
C ALA A 15 14.49 -38.90 -16.66
N PRO A 16 13.85 -37.90 -16.02
CA PRO A 16 14.40 -36.56 -16.00
C PRO A 16 15.73 -36.59 -15.23
N GLN A 17 16.83 -36.43 -15.95
CA GLN A 17 18.16 -36.27 -15.35
C GLN A 17 18.11 -35.06 -14.42
N ASN A 18 18.18 -35.33 -13.12
CA ASN A 18 18.15 -34.34 -12.06
C ASN A 18 19.51 -33.61 -12.00
N PRO A 19 19.63 -32.36 -12.49
CA PRO A 19 20.92 -31.65 -12.55
C PRO A 19 21.48 -31.33 -11.14
N GLY A 20 20.67 -31.44 -10.09
CA GLY A 20 21.11 -31.31 -8.69
C GLY A 20 21.93 -32.49 -8.18
N ALA A 21 21.63 -33.71 -8.65
CA ALA A 21 22.29 -34.94 -8.18
C ALA A 21 23.76 -35.04 -8.67
N GLU A 22 24.06 -34.49 -9.84
CA GLU A 22 25.43 -34.46 -10.38
C GLU A 22 26.30 -33.37 -9.75
N PHE A 23 25.70 -32.25 -9.31
CA PHE A 23 26.44 -31.19 -8.61
C PHE A 23 26.88 -31.65 -7.21
N VAL A 24 26.03 -32.41 -6.53
CA VAL A 24 26.39 -33.09 -5.26
C VAL A 24 27.48 -34.14 -5.48
N ARG A 25 27.47 -34.89 -6.59
CA ARG A 25 28.56 -35.82 -6.94
C ARG A 25 29.89 -35.13 -7.20
N LEU A 26 29.89 -33.91 -7.74
CA LEU A 26 31.11 -33.13 -7.96
C LEU A 26 31.76 -32.65 -6.65
N ILE A 27 30.98 -32.56 -5.57
CA ILE A 27 31.41 -32.07 -4.26
C ILE A 27 31.71 -33.24 -3.28
N ALA A 28 31.15 -34.43 -3.50
CA ALA A 28 31.11 -35.50 -2.48
C ALA A 28 31.78 -36.85 -2.85
N GLN A 29 32.68 -36.94 -3.83
CA GLN A 29 33.41 -38.21 -4.09
C GLN A 29 34.79 -38.28 -3.39
N PRO A 30 35.15 -39.42 -2.78
CA PRO A 30 36.45 -39.63 -2.16
C PRO A 30 37.57 -39.67 -3.23
N PRO A 31 38.83 -39.34 -2.87
CA PRO A 31 39.84 -38.93 -3.83
C PRO A 31 40.40 -40.10 -4.66
N SER A 32 40.23 -40.03 -5.99
CA SER A 32 41.04 -40.74 -6.98
C SER A 32 42.04 -39.75 -7.64
N PRO A 33 43.26 -40.17 -8.03
CA PRO A 33 44.34 -39.26 -8.36
C PRO A 33 44.30 -38.83 -9.85
N SER A 34 43.66 -37.70 -10.13
CA SER A 34 43.80 -36.96 -11.38
C SER A 34 43.44 -35.47 -11.13
N PRO A 35 43.68 -34.52 -12.07
CA PRO A 35 43.79 -33.07 -11.82
C PRO A 35 42.49 -32.34 -11.39
N GLY A 36 41.47 -33.07 -10.92
CA GLY A 36 40.27 -32.54 -10.27
C GLY A 36 40.45 -32.08 -8.82
N LYS A 37 41.59 -32.41 -8.16
CA LYS A 37 41.81 -32.15 -6.72
C LYS A 37 41.81 -30.66 -6.32
N PHE A 38 42.19 -29.75 -7.20
CA PHE A 38 42.17 -28.31 -6.91
C PHE A 38 40.75 -27.71 -6.89
N ARG A 39 39.78 -28.34 -7.57
CA ARG A 39 38.44 -27.76 -7.78
C ARG A 39 37.48 -28.06 -6.63
N THR A 40 37.53 -29.26 -6.05
CA THR A 40 36.65 -29.69 -4.95
C THR A 40 37.06 -29.06 -3.61
N GLY A 41 38.37 -28.99 -3.35
CA GLY A 41 38.92 -28.32 -2.18
C GLY A 41 38.51 -26.85 -2.15
N TRP A 42 38.72 -26.13 -3.25
CA TRP A 42 38.37 -24.71 -3.36
C TRP A 42 36.87 -24.44 -3.20
N ALA A 43 35.98 -25.26 -3.77
CA ALA A 43 34.54 -25.08 -3.60
C ALA A 43 34.11 -25.24 -2.13
N ALA A 44 34.70 -26.21 -1.42
CA ALA A 44 34.50 -26.38 0.02
C ALA A 44 35.10 -25.21 0.82
N THR A 45 36.29 -24.72 0.45
CA THR A 45 36.91 -23.55 1.11
C THR A 45 36.13 -22.27 0.86
N ALA A 46 35.58 -22.07 -0.34
CA ALA A 46 34.76 -20.92 -0.70
C ALA A 46 33.40 -20.97 0.00
N ALA A 47 32.76 -22.15 0.08
CA ALA A 47 31.55 -22.35 0.87
C ALA A 47 31.80 -22.11 2.37
N ALA A 48 32.89 -22.65 2.91
CA ALA A 48 33.30 -22.39 4.29
C ALA A 48 33.56 -20.90 4.51
N HIS A 49 34.25 -20.22 3.60
CA HIS A 49 34.49 -18.78 3.65
C HIS A 49 33.17 -17.99 3.66
N ILE A 50 32.22 -18.33 2.77
CA ILE A 50 30.88 -17.71 2.75
C ILE A 50 30.15 -17.90 4.08
N LEU A 51 30.30 -19.07 4.72
CA LEU A 51 29.68 -19.38 6.01
C LEU A 51 30.37 -18.71 7.21
N THR A 52 31.69 -18.50 7.14
CA THR A 52 32.47 -17.85 8.20
C THR A 52 32.44 -16.32 8.12
N VAL A 53 32.11 -15.78 6.95
CA VAL A 53 32.00 -14.34 6.76
C VAL A 53 30.70 -13.85 7.40
N GLY A 54 30.84 -13.09 8.49
CA GLY A 54 29.72 -12.56 9.28
C GLY A 54 28.88 -11.46 8.59
N SER A 55 29.11 -11.17 7.30
CA SER A 55 28.35 -10.15 6.56
C SER A 55 27.90 -10.63 5.18
N VAL A 56 26.63 -10.33 4.87
CA VAL A 56 25.96 -10.72 3.63
C VAL A 56 26.63 -10.15 2.37
N PRO A 57 27.16 -8.90 2.34
CA PRO A 57 27.85 -8.37 1.15
C PRO A 57 29.15 -9.12 0.84
N ALA A 58 29.91 -9.51 1.85
CA ALA A 58 31.15 -10.25 1.64
C ALA A 58 30.88 -11.73 1.28
N ALA A 59 29.81 -12.31 1.81
CA ALA A 59 29.27 -13.60 1.38
C ALA A 59 28.79 -13.57 -0.08
N GLU A 60 28.12 -12.50 -0.52
CA GLU A 60 27.70 -12.28 -1.91
C GLU A 60 28.90 -12.21 -2.85
N GLN A 61 29.93 -11.44 -2.50
CA GLN A 61 31.13 -11.29 -3.33
C GLN A 61 31.89 -12.61 -3.49
N ALA A 62 32.02 -13.37 -2.40
CA ALA A 62 32.60 -14.72 -2.45
C ALA A 62 31.75 -15.68 -3.30
N ALA A 63 30.42 -15.60 -3.20
CA ALA A 63 29.50 -16.39 -4.01
C ALA A 63 29.55 -16.03 -5.51
N LYS A 64 29.73 -14.76 -5.88
CA LYS A 64 29.92 -14.34 -7.29
C LYS A 64 31.09 -15.06 -7.96
N GLY A 65 32.24 -15.08 -7.30
CA GLY A 65 33.43 -15.77 -7.80
C GLY A 65 33.24 -17.28 -7.97
N LEU A 66 32.34 -17.90 -7.20
CA LEU A 66 31.96 -19.31 -7.35
C LEU A 66 31.02 -19.52 -8.55
N ILE A 67 30.03 -18.66 -8.70
CA ILE A 67 29.06 -18.70 -9.82
C ILE A 67 29.74 -18.48 -11.17
N GLU A 68 30.67 -17.54 -11.27
CA GLU A 68 31.41 -17.26 -12.51
C GLU A 68 32.25 -18.46 -12.95
N ARG A 69 32.92 -19.12 -11.99
CA ARG A 69 33.71 -20.33 -12.26
C ARG A 69 32.82 -21.53 -12.61
N ALA A 70 31.66 -21.68 -11.97
CA ALA A 70 30.68 -22.70 -12.34
C ALA A 70 30.10 -22.46 -13.74
N ALA A 71 29.81 -21.20 -14.11
CA ALA A 71 29.37 -20.86 -15.46
C ALA A 71 30.41 -21.22 -16.53
N GLY A 72 31.71 -21.07 -16.24
CA GLY A 72 32.82 -21.52 -17.09
C GLY A 72 32.89 -23.03 -17.32
N THR A 73 32.13 -23.84 -16.55
CA THR A 73 32.00 -25.30 -16.74
C THR A 73 30.78 -25.72 -17.56
N GLY A 74 30.03 -24.76 -18.11
CA GLY A 74 28.91 -25.02 -19.03
C GLY A 74 27.55 -25.26 -18.36
N ARG A 75 27.43 -25.08 -17.04
CA ARG A 75 26.16 -25.20 -16.30
C ARG A 75 25.86 -23.93 -15.49
N PRO A 76 25.15 -22.94 -16.06
CA PRO A 76 24.80 -21.73 -15.33
C PRO A 76 23.81 -22.03 -14.21
N LEU A 77 24.11 -21.56 -13.00
CA LEU A 77 23.26 -21.71 -11.83
C LEU A 77 22.05 -20.77 -11.91
N HIS A 78 20.83 -21.31 -11.84
CA HIS A 78 19.59 -20.54 -11.76
C HIS A 78 19.07 -20.49 -10.30
N PRO A 79 18.49 -19.38 -9.80
CA PRO A 79 18.07 -19.26 -8.39
C PRO A 79 17.01 -20.28 -7.96
N GLY A 80 16.16 -20.70 -8.89
CA GLY A 80 15.20 -21.79 -8.68
C GLY A 80 15.88 -23.13 -8.39
N ASN A 81 17.07 -23.35 -8.95
CA ASN A 81 17.85 -24.59 -8.82
C ASN A 81 18.88 -24.50 -7.67
N VAL A 82 19.00 -23.35 -6.99
CA VAL A 82 19.86 -23.23 -5.80
C VAL A 82 19.39 -24.17 -4.69
N GLY A 83 18.09 -24.41 -4.56
CA GLY A 83 17.54 -25.37 -3.59
C GLY A 83 17.80 -26.84 -3.96
N SER A 84 18.07 -27.15 -5.23
CA SER A 84 18.39 -28.50 -5.67
C SER A 84 19.88 -28.84 -5.51
N LEU A 85 20.69 -27.93 -4.95
CA LEU A 85 22.08 -28.19 -4.59
C LEU A 85 22.21 -29.20 -3.42
N GLY A 86 21.11 -29.59 -2.79
CA GLY A 86 21.06 -30.66 -1.79
C GLY A 86 20.88 -30.14 -0.35
N GLY A 87 20.30 -30.98 0.51
CA GLY A 87 19.93 -30.62 1.90
C GLY A 87 21.08 -30.42 2.89
N GLY A 88 22.35 -30.56 2.44
CA GLY A 88 23.53 -30.37 3.29
C GLY A 88 24.02 -28.92 3.39
N PHE A 89 23.46 -27.99 2.62
CA PHE A 89 23.86 -26.59 2.61
C PHE A 89 22.95 -25.73 3.51
N SER A 90 23.54 -24.82 4.29
CA SER A 90 22.79 -23.94 5.19
C SER A 90 21.86 -22.98 4.44
N SER A 91 20.80 -22.53 5.10
CA SER A 91 19.88 -21.50 4.57
C SER A 91 20.61 -20.20 4.22
N GLN A 92 21.64 -19.83 4.98
CA GLN A 92 22.46 -18.65 4.77
C GLN A 92 23.29 -18.74 3.48
N LEU A 93 23.88 -19.90 3.17
CA LEU A 93 24.60 -20.12 1.92
C LEU A 93 23.65 -20.06 0.71
N HIS A 94 22.48 -20.69 0.81
CA HIS A 94 21.47 -20.60 -0.24
C HIS A 94 21.00 -19.15 -0.48
N ALA A 95 20.84 -18.36 0.57
CA ALA A 95 20.49 -16.96 0.45
C ALA A 95 21.62 -16.14 -0.21
N ALA A 96 22.87 -16.33 0.22
CA ALA A 96 24.04 -15.66 -0.37
C ALA A 96 24.19 -15.97 -1.86
N LEU A 97 24.01 -17.23 -2.27
CA LEU A 97 24.02 -17.63 -3.68
C LEU A 97 22.90 -16.96 -4.48
N ARG A 98 21.68 -16.87 -3.93
CA ARG A 98 20.55 -16.18 -4.59
C ARG A 98 20.80 -14.68 -4.74
N CYS A 99 21.35 -14.02 -3.72
CA CYS A 99 21.74 -12.61 -3.80
C CYS A 99 22.83 -12.38 -4.85
N ALA A 100 23.85 -13.24 -4.90
CA ALA A 100 24.92 -13.15 -5.89
C ALA A 100 24.41 -13.34 -7.33
N LEU A 101 23.31 -14.08 -7.53
CA LEU A 101 22.65 -14.22 -8.82
C LEU A 101 21.78 -13.02 -9.20
N ALA A 102 21.45 -12.09 -8.29
CA ALA A 102 20.44 -11.05 -8.49
C ALA A 102 20.64 -10.23 -9.78
N ALA A 103 21.88 -9.89 -10.13
CA ALA A 103 22.22 -9.11 -11.32
C ALA A 103 21.89 -9.83 -12.64
N ARG A 104 21.77 -11.17 -12.63
CA ARG A 104 21.47 -11.99 -13.79
C ARG A 104 19.98 -12.32 -13.93
N LEU A 105 19.14 -11.80 -13.02
CA LEU A 105 17.74 -12.15 -12.95
C LEU A 105 16.83 -11.08 -13.53
N MET A 106 15.76 -11.56 -14.15
CA MET A 106 14.63 -10.73 -14.48
C MET A 106 14.07 -10.07 -13.20
N PRO A 107 13.61 -8.82 -13.26
CA PRO A 107 13.16 -8.07 -12.08
C PRO A 107 12.07 -8.76 -11.25
N VAL A 108 11.13 -9.44 -11.91
CA VAL A 108 10.12 -10.25 -11.23
C VAL A 108 10.73 -11.42 -10.46
N ALA A 109 11.77 -12.07 -10.98
CA ALA A 109 12.45 -13.16 -10.29
C ALA A 109 13.22 -12.65 -9.07
N ARG A 110 13.78 -11.43 -9.12
CA ARG A 110 14.42 -10.78 -7.97
C ARG A 110 13.45 -10.60 -6.80
N LEU A 111 12.21 -10.16 -7.07
CA LEU A 111 11.16 -10.05 -6.05
C LEU A 111 10.72 -11.42 -5.51
N ARG A 112 10.47 -12.39 -6.40
CA ARG A 112 10.04 -13.74 -6.01
C ARG A 112 11.07 -14.47 -5.16
N HIS A 113 12.34 -14.31 -5.49
CA HIS A 113 13.45 -14.90 -4.73
C HIS A 113 13.98 -14.01 -3.61
N ARG A 114 13.38 -12.82 -3.41
CA ARG A 114 13.73 -11.88 -2.34
C ARG A 114 15.21 -11.50 -2.33
N THR A 115 15.82 -11.33 -3.51
CA THR A 115 17.28 -11.20 -3.64
C THR A 115 17.85 -9.85 -3.21
N ALA A 116 17.01 -8.89 -2.80
CA ALA A 116 17.45 -7.58 -2.30
C ALA A 116 17.60 -7.53 -0.77
N ILE A 117 17.43 -8.66 -0.08
CA ILE A 117 17.65 -8.80 1.36
C ILE A 117 18.46 -10.06 1.67
N ALA A 118 18.99 -10.12 2.89
CA ALA A 118 19.81 -11.23 3.37
C ALA A 118 19.08 -12.57 3.49
N SER A 119 17.76 -12.57 3.70
CA SER A 119 16.93 -13.78 3.81
C SER A 119 16.32 -14.21 2.48
N ALA A 120 17.09 -14.12 1.39
CA ALA A 120 16.66 -14.57 0.06
C ALA A 120 16.27 -16.06 0.07
N GLY A 121 15.12 -16.37 -0.51
CA GLY A 121 14.46 -17.67 -0.38
C GLY A 121 13.89 -18.21 -1.69
N ALA A 122 13.44 -19.46 -1.69
CA ALA A 122 12.59 -19.97 -2.75
C ALA A 122 11.17 -19.38 -2.61
N PRO A 123 10.50 -19.02 -3.71
CA PRO A 123 9.12 -18.57 -3.64
C PRO A 123 8.21 -19.70 -3.15
N SER A 124 7.18 -19.34 -2.40
CA SER A 124 6.14 -20.22 -1.88
C SER A 124 4.76 -19.63 -2.16
N ASN A 125 3.68 -20.36 -1.91
CA ASN A 125 2.34 -19.77 -2.04
C ASN A 125 2.11 -18.76 -0.91
N GLN A 126 1.95 -17.48 -1.28
CA GLN A 126 1.68 -16.37 -0.36
C GLN A 126 0.40 -15.61 -0.75
N ASP A 127 -0.57 -16.30 -1.37
CA ASP A 127 -1.79 -15.68 -1.90
C ASP A 127 -2.69 -15.10 -0.81
N ALA A 128 -2.59 -15.59 0.43
CA ALA A 128 -3.28 -15.05 1.59
C ALA A 128 -3.00 -13.54 1.78
N ARG A 129 -1.80 -13.06 1.41
CA ARG A 129 -1.41 -11.65 1.48
C ARG A 129 -2.32 -10.74 0.64
N ALA A 130 -2.95 -11.26 -0.41
CA ALA A 130 -3.85 -10.48 -1.26
C ALA A 130 -5.08 -9.93 -0.52
N ARG A 131 -5.48 -10.56 0.59
CA ARG A 131 -6.55 -10.07 1.49
C ARG A 131 -6.11 -8.83 2.28
N MET A 132 -4.83 -8.71 2.57
CA MET A 132 -4.23 -7.62 3.36
C MET A 132 -3.84 -6.42 2.51
N LEU A 133 -3.79 -6.59 1.18
CA LEU A 133 -3.36 -5.55 0.25
C LEU A 133 -4.55 -4.79 -0.36
N PRO A 134 -4.51 -3.45 -0.39
CA PRO A 134 -5.42 -2.67 -1.22
C PRO A 134 -5.11 -2.91 -2.72
N SER A 135 -6.08 -2.66 -3.61
CA SER A 135 -5.82 -2.77 -5.06
C SER A 135 -4.84 -1.72 -5.56
N ALA A 136 -4.85 -0.52 -4.95
CA ALA A 136 -3.85 0.52 -5.16
C ALA A 136 -3.10 0.75 -3.85
N LEU A 137 -1.77 0.67 -3.89
CA LEU A 137 -0.95 0.90 -2.72
C LEU A 137 -1.25 2.30 -2.13
N ARG A 138 -1.36 2.39 -0.80
CA ARG A 138 -1.73 3.64 -0.11
C ARG A 138 -0.80 4.77 -0.52
N SER A 139 -1.34 6.00 -0.52
CA SER A 139 -0.65 7.17 -1.08
C SER A 139 0.72 7.43 -0.46
N GLU A 140 0.92 7.08 0.82
CA GLU A 140 2.22 7.20 1.47
C GLU A 140 3.30 6.34 0.80
N TRP A 141 3.07 5.02 0.67
CA TRP A 141 4.02 4.11 0.05
C TRP A 141 4.09 4.26 -1.46
N SER A 142 2.96 4.54 -2.12
CA SER A 142 2.98 4.87 -3.53
C SER A 142 3.84 6.11 -3.78
N LEU A 143 3.75 7.17 -2.96
CA LEU A 143 4.57 8.36 -3.11
C LEU A 143 6.07 8.04 -2.97
N ARG A 144 6.45 7.33 -1.91
CA ARG A 144 7.85 6.95 -1.63
C ARG A 144 8.45 6.07 -2.75
N LEU A 145 7.68 5.10 -3.25
CA LEU A 145 8.17 4.08 -4.18
C LEU A 145 8.01 4.45 -5.65
N THR A 146 7.14 5.41 -5.99
CA THR A 146 6.89 5.78 -7.38
C THR A 146 8.08 6.54 -7.94
N PRO A 147 8.78 5.99 -8.93
CA PRO A 147 9.84 6.72 -9.58
C PRO A 147 9.23 7.81 -10.46
N GLN A 148 9.85 8.99 -10.41
CA GLN A 148 9.44 10.14 -11.20
C GLN A 148 10.45 10.37 -12.33
N HIS A 149 9.96 10.88 -13.46
CA HIS A 149 10.80 11.45 -14.50
C HIS A 149 11.37 12.80 -14.04
N ALA A 150 12.39 13.31 -14.74
CA ALA A 150 12.93 14.66 -14.49
C ALA A 150 11.86 15.76 -14.61
N SER A 151 10.77 15.50 -15.36
CA SER A 151 9.60 16.39 -15.47
C SER A 151 8.66 16.35 -14.25
N GLY A 152 8.95 15.54 -13.23
CA GLY A 152 8.11 15.37 -12.03
C GLY A 152 6.88 14.48 -12.22
N ASN A 153 6.71 13.88 -13.41
CA ASN A 153 5.61 12.96 -13.67
C ASN A 153 5.97 11.51 -13.28
N PRO A 154 5.01 10.72 -12.75
CA PRO A 154 5.21 9.29 -12.52
C PRO A 154 5.64 8.55 -13.79
N VAL A 155 6.52 7.57 -13.65
CA VAL A 155 7.01 6.78 -14.79
C VAL A 155 5.90 5.94 -15.44
N ALA A 156 4.93 5.46 -14.65
CA ALA A 156 3.78 4.75 -15.17
C ALA A 156 2.46 5.33 -14.67
N ARG A 157 1.43 5.30 -15.52
CA ARG A 157 0.05 5.50 -15.07
C ARG A 157 -0.34 4.33 -14.18
N ARG A 158 -1.09 4.62 -13.10
CA ARG A 158 -1.56 3.60 -12.13
C ARG A 158 -0.40 2.86 -11.43
N THR A 159 0.69 3.59 -11.13
CA THR A 159 1.86 3.01 -10.46
C THR A 159 1.50 2.45 -9.09
N ASP A 160 0.56 3.07 -8.37
CA ASP A 160 -0.03 2.56 -7.13
C ASP A 160 -0.63 1.15 -7.25
N GLU A 161 -1.41 0.87 -8.31
CA GLU A 161 -1.95 -0.47 -8.58
C GLU A 161 -0.84 -1.48 -8.93
N LEU A 162 0.12 -1.06 -9.77
CA LEU A 162 1.22 -1.91 -10.19
C LEU A 162 2.14 -2.27 -9.02
N LEU A 163 2.39 -1.32 -8.10
CA LEU A 163 3.18 -1.56 -6.88
C LEU A 163 2.46 -2.48 -5.90
N ALA A 164 1.14 -2.41 -5.79
CA ALA A 164 0.37 -3.37 -4.98
C ALA A 164 0.55 -4.81 -5.49
N VAL A 165 0.51 -5.00 -6.82
CA VAL A 165 0.78 -6.31 -7.44
C VAL A 165 2.25 -6.72 -7.23
N ALA A 166 3.21 -5.79 -7.35
CA ALA A 166 4.61 -6.08 -7.10
C ALA A 166 4.86 -6.55 -5.65
N CYS A 167 4.18 -5.95 -4.67
CA CYS A 167 4.22 -6.36 -3.27
C CYS A 167 3.67 -7.79 -3.06
N LEU A 168 2.59 -8.16 -3.76
CA LEU A 168 2.06 -9.54 -3.73
C LEU A 168 3.03 -10.56 -4.34
N LEU A 169 3.79 -10.18 -5.37
CA LEU A 169 4.76 -11.08 -6.04
C LEU A 169 5.99 -11.40 -5.18
N VAL A 170 6.26 -10.62 -4.12
CA VAL A 170 7.40 -10.86 -3.23
C VAL A 170 7.29 -12.24 -2.58
N GLY A 171 8.31 -13.07 -2.74
CA GLY A 171 8.32 -14.41 -2.14
C GLY A 171 7.22 -15.35 -2.65
N ASN A 172 6.44 -14.95 -3.66
CA ASN A 172 5.25 -15.67 -4.10
C ASN A 172 5.49 -16.40 -5.43
N SER A 173 5.09 -17.66 -5.51
CA SER A 173 5.14 -18.47 -6.74
C SER A 173 4.06 -18.09 -7.78
N THR A 174 3.03 -17.35 -7.36
CA THR A 174 1.85 -17.04 -8.16
C THR A 174 2.17 -16.25 -9.44
N PRO A 175 1.61 -16.63 -10.60
CA PRO A 175 1.84 -15.93 -11.86
C PRO A 175 1.24 -14.52 -11.83
N ILE A 176 1.85 -13.56 -12.55
CA ILE A 176 1.45 -12.15 -12.54
C ILE A 176 -0.05 -11.97 -12.83
N ARG A 177 -0.59 -12.73 -13.80
CA ARG A 177 -2.02 -12.67 -14.14
C ARG A 177 -2.91 -13.08 -12.96
N ALA A 178 -2.54 -14.11 -12.21
CA ALA A 178 -3.30 -14.50 -11.03
C ALA A 178 -3.15 -13.45 -9.92
N ALA A 179 -1.94 -12.91 -9.74
CA ALA A 179 -1.68 -11.84 -8.77
C ALA A 179 -2.53 -10.58 -9.05
N THR A 180 -2.70 -10.16 -10.32
CA THR A 180 -3.56 -9.03 -10.69
C THR A 180 -5.03 -9.26 -10.33
N HIS A 181 -5.50 -10.50 -10.50
CA HIS A 181 -6.87 -10.88 -10.11
C HIS A 181 -7.05 -10.91 -8.58
N LEU A 182 -6.09 -11.48 -7.85
CA LEU A 182 -6.13 -11.57 -6.39
C LEU A 182 -6.14 -10.18 -5.72
N THR A 183 -5.35 -9.23 -6.22
CA THR A 183 -5.38 -7.84 -5.73
C THR A 183 -6.62 -7.05 -6.16
N GLY A 184 -7.46 -7.61 -7.05
CA GLY A 184 -8.64 -6.94 -7.58
C GLY A 184 -8.31 -5.76 -8.49
N THR A 185 -7.17 -5.79 -9.19
CA THR A 185 -6.75 -4.74 -10.14
C THR A 185 -7.14 -5.10 -11.57
N MET A 186 -7.21 -4.08 -12.45
CA MET A 186 -7.41 -4.28 -13.90
C MET A 186 -6.15 -4.00 -14.72
N VAL A 187 -5.00 -3.88 -14.08
CA VAL A 187 -3.72 -3.70 -14.78
C VAL A 187 -3.31 -4.99 -15.48
N SER A 188 -2.72 -4.88 -16.67
CA SER A 188 -2.27 -6.05 -17.41
C SER A 188 -0.94 -6.56 -16.87
N SER A 189 -0.70 -7.88 -16.97
CA SER A 189 0.58 -8.48 -16.61
C SER A 189 1.76 -7.85 -17.34
N HIS A 190 1.56 -7.42 -18.58
CA HIS A 190 2.57 -6.71 -19.36
C HIS A 190 2.97 -5.39 -18.70
N LYS A 191 2.02 -4.57 -18.22
CA LYS A 191 2.31 -3.31 -17.53
C LYS A 191 3.09 -3.52 -16.23
N VAL A 192 2.79 -4.58 -15.49
CA VAL A 192 3.54 -4.95 -14.29
C VAL A 192 4.99 -5.30 -14.65
N SER A 193 5.20 -6.15 -15.65
CA SER A 193 6.54 -6.50 -16.12
C SER A 193 7.33 -5.28 -16.63
N THR A 194 6.68 -4.38 -17.37
CA THR A 194 7.29 -3.15 -17.87
C THR A 194 7.73 -2.22 -16.73
N LEU A 195 6.87 -1.99 -15.73
CA LEU A 195 7.24 -1.20 -14.55
C LEU A 195 8.46 -1.80 -13.84
N LEU A 196 8.46 -3.12 -13.62
CA LEU A 196 9.57 -3.79 -12.95
C LEU A 196 10.87 -3.70 -13.77
N LEU A 197 10.78 -3.73 -15.10
CA LEU A 197 11.93 -3.54 -15.99
C LEU A 197 12.45 -2.11 -15.95
N GLU A 198 11.56 -1.11 -15.93
CA GLU A 198 11.92 0.31 -15.79
C GLU A 198 12.58 0.57 -14.44
N LEU A 199 12.01 0.04 -13.36
CA LEU A 199 12.61 0.08 -12.02
C LEU A 199 14.02 -0.51 -12.05
N ALA A 200 14.21 -1.67 -12.69
CA ALA A 200 15.51 -2.34 -12.74
C ALA A 200 16.62 -1.58 -13.46
N ARG A 201 16.29 -0.62 -14.32
CA ARG A 201 17.26 0.24 -15.01
C ARG A 201 17.72 1.43 -14.17
N ARG A 202 17.06 1.70 -13.05
CA ARG A 202 17.34 2.86 -12.20
C ARG A 202 18.31 2.51 -11.06
N PRO A 203 19.11 3.47 -10.58
CA PRO A 203 20.02 3.24 -9.46
C PRO A 203 19.29 2.96 -8.14
N ASP A 204 18.10 3.52 -7.94
CA ASP A 204 17.23 3.35 -6.77
C ASP A 204 16.50 1.99 -6.73
N CYS A 205 16.67 1.15 -7.75
CA CYS A 205 15.98 -0.13 -7.89
C CYS A 205 16.13 -1.04 -6.65
N ALA A 206 17.35 -1.16 -6.15
CA ALA A 206 17.67 -2.08 -5.06
C ALA A 206 16.88 -1.71 -3.80
N ASP A 207 16.77 -0.42 -3.51
CA ASP A 207 16.03 0.09 -2.35
C ASP A 207 14.51 -0.01 -2.55
N VAL A 208 14.00 0.23 -3.76
CA VAL A 208 12.57 -0.02 -4.06
C VAL A 208 12.21 -1.50 -3.89
N MET A 209 13.03 -2.42 -4.42
CA MET A 209 12.81 -3.85 -4.24
C MET A 209 12.92 -4.25 -2.77
N ARG A 210 13.90 -3.71 -2.04
CA ARG A 210 14.06 -3.96 -0.61
C ARG A 210 12.86 -3.48 0.19
N ALA A 211 12.35 -2.28 -0.10
CA ALA A 211 11.16 -1.74 0.56
C ALA A 211 9.92 -2.58 0.30
N LEU A 212 9.70 -3.02 -0.96
CA LEU A 212 8.61 -3.95 -1.28
C LEU A 212 8.74 -5.28 -0.51
N ILE A 213 9.96 -5.78 -0.34
CA ILE A 213 10.19 -7.00 0.45
C ILE A 213 9.89 -6.78 1.92
N LEU A 214 10.36 -5.68 2.51
CA LEU A 214 10.09 -5.35 3.91
C LEU A 214 8.59 -5.13 4.17
N LEU A 215 7.87 -4.54 3.22
CA LEU A 215 6.42 -4.40 3.30
C LEU A 215 5.71 -5.75 3.26
N ALA A 216 6.11 -6.63 2.35
CA ALA A 216 5.57 -7.99 2.29
C ALA A 216 5.85 -8.77 3.58
N ASP A 217 7.07 -8.68 4.11
CA ASP A 217 7.45 -9.30 5.38
C ASP A 217 6.65 -8.76 6.56
N HIS A 218 6.41 -7.45 6.60
CA HIS A 218 5.58 -6.85 7.64
C HIS A 218 4.15 -7.40 7.61
N LEU A 219 3.56 -7.52 6.42
CA LEU A 219 2.22 -8.09 6.23
C LEU A 219 2.17 -9.59 6.58
N ASP A 220 3.18 -10.35 6.20
CA ASP A 220 3.23 -11.78 6.50
C ASP A 220 3.40 -12.06 8.00
N GLN A 221 4.11 -11.18 8.73
CA GLN A 221 4.39 -11.34 10.16
C GLN A 221 3.29 -10.78 11.06
N HIS A 222 2.74 -9.61 10.72
CA HIS A 222 1.83 -8.86 11.60
C HIS A 222 0.39 -8.82 11.07
N GLY A 223 0.18 -9.20 9.80
CA GLY A 223 -1.11 -9.09 9.13
C GLY A 223 -1.49 -7.67 8.75
N SER A 224 -2.79 -7.46 8.51
CA SER A 224 -3.43 -6.17 8.33
C SER A 224 -4.71 -6.15 9.17
N PRO A 225 -5.02 -5.06 9.88
CA PRO A 225 -6.29 -4.92 10.58
C PRO A 225 -7.48 -4.73 9.64
N ILE A 226 -7.25 -4.59 8.33
CA ILE A 226 -8.28 -4.47 7.30
C ILE A 226 -8.22 -5.69 6.37
N ASP A 227 -9.35 -6.39 6.20
CA ASP A 227 -9.54 -7.35 5.10
C ASP A 227 -10.03 -6.64 3.84
N TYR A 228 -9.08 -6.21 3.02
CA TYR A 228 -9.38 -5.54 1.76
C TYR A 228 -10.09 -6.44 0.75
N ALA A 229 -9.88 -7.77 0.76
CA ALA A 229 -10.60 -8.65 -0.14
C ALA A 229 -12.10 -8.70 0.23
N CYS A 230 -12.42 -8.79 1.53
CA CYS A 230 -13.79 -8.71 2.02
C CYS A 230 -14.44 -7.38 1.63
N ARG A 231 -13.78 -6.25 1.93
CA ARG A 231 -14.31 -4.92 1.57
C ARG A 231 -14.53 -4.75 0.07
N ARG A 232 -13.62 -5.24 -0.77
CA ARG A 232 -13.77 -5.21 -2.23
C ARG A 232 -15.00 -6.00 -2.68
N ALA A 233 -15.17 -7.22 -2.18
CA ALA A 233 -16.33 -8.06 -2.51
C ALA A 233 -17.66 -7.38 -2.13
N LEU A 234 -17.68 -6.66 -1.00
CA LEU A 234 -18.88 -5.98 -0.51
C LEU A 234 -19.21 -4.68 -1.27
N PHE A 235 -18.22 -3.87 -1.63
CA PHE A 235 -18.46 -2.50 -2.10
C PHE A 235 -18.24 -2.28 -3.61
N ILE A 236 -17.48 -3.12 -4.32
CA ILE A 236 -17.17 -2.90 -5.75
C ILE A 236 -18.42 -2.90 -6.61
N THR A 237 -19.33 -3.86 -6.40
CA THR A 237 -20.51 -4.06 -7.24
C THR A 237 -21.71 -3.20 -6.81
N ARG A 238 -21.59 -2.43 -5.72
CA ARG A 238 -22.73 -1.68 -5.17
C ARG A 238 -22.88 -0.31 -5.83
N ALA A 239 -24.02 -0.12 -6.48
CA ALA A 239 -24.45 1.17 -6.99
C ALA A 239 -24.60 2.21 -5.89
N CYS A 240 -25.17 1.83 -4.74
CA CYS A 240 -25.39 2.70 -3.60
C CYS A 240 -24.95 2.01 -2.32
N PHE A 241 -24.09 2.67 -1.56
CA PHE A 241 -23.64 2.23 -0.24
C PHE A 241 -23.69 3.36 0.80
N VAL A 242 -24.19 4.54 0.41
CA VAL A 242 -24.36 5.70 1.29
C VAL A 242 -25.86 5.91 1.49
N ALA A 243 -26.33 5.91 2.74
CA ALA A 243 -27.73 6.10 3.04
C ALA A 243 -28.26 7.45 2.50
N PRO A 244 -29.55 7.57 2.10
CA PRO A 244 -30.11 8.80 1.57
C PRO A 244 -29.94 10.03 2.49
N LYS A 245 -30.02 9.81 3.82
CA LYS A 245 -29.81 10.85 4.84
C LYS A 245 -28.38 11.37 4.85
N ASP A 246 -27.40 10.49 4.76
CA ASP A 246 -25.98 10.87 4.69
C ASP A 246 -25.67 11.53 3.35
N ARG A 247 -26.28 11.07 2.26
CA ARG A 247 -26.18 11.70 0.95
C ARG A 247 -26.65 13.16 0.97
N GLN A 248 -27.79 13.43 1.60
CA GLN A 248 -28.31 14.78 1.78
C GLN A 248 -27.39 15.63 2.68
N THR A 249 -26.83 15.02 3.72
CA THR A 249 -25.87 15.68 4.63
C THR A 249 -24.59 16.06 3.88
N LEU A 250 -24.02 15.15 3.09
CA LEU A 250 -22.87 15.41 2.23
C LEU A 250 -23.17 16.54 1.24
N GLN A 251 -24.30 16.49 0.53
CA GLN A 251 -24.70 17.56 -0.39
C GLN A 251 -24.82 18.93 0.29
N ARG A 252 -25.35 18.95 1.51
CA ARG A 252 -25.52 20.19 2.29
C ARG A 252 -24.22 20.71 2.87
N ARG A 253 -23.21 19.87 3.14
CA ARG A 253 -22.01 20.27 3.89
C ARG A 253 -20.74 20.40 3.05
N LEU A 254 -20.65 19.73 1.91
CA LEU A 254 -19.51 19.86 0.99
C LEU A 254 -19.55 21.19 0.25
N ARG A 255 -18.46 21.98 0.33
CA ARG A 255 -18.27 23.30 -0.29
C ARG A 255 -16.85 23.52 -0.83
N SER A 256 -15.95 22.55 -0.72
CA SER A 256 -14.57 22.61 -1.28
C SER A 256 -14.51 22.81 -2.78
N THR A 257 -15.56 22.44 -3.53
CA THR A 257 -15.65 22.67 -4.97
C THR A 257 -16.79 23.64 -5.31
N ARG A 258 -16.59 24.47 -6.35
CA ARG A 258 -17.63 25.41 -6.84
C ARG A 258 -18.94 24.70 -7.20
N THR A 259 -18.85 23.45 -7.64
CA THR A 259 -19.97 22.52 -7.78
C THR A 259 -19.76 21.34 -6.83
N PRO A 260 -20.36 21.36 -5.63
CA PRO A 260 -20.24 20.26 -4.68
C PRO A 260 -20.97 19.04 -5.23
N ASP A 261 -20.19 18.06 -5.68
CA ASP A 261 -20.72 16.84 -6.29
C ASP A 261 -20.56 15.67 -5.31
N VAL A 262 -21.70 15.17 -4.86
CA VAL A 262 -21.83 13.99 -4.01
C VAL A 262 -21.18 12.76 -4.66
N ALA A 263 -21.09 12.69 -5.99
CA ALA A 263 -20.37 11.62 -6.66
C ALA A 263 -18.88 11.62 -6.31
N HIS A 264 -18.24 12.79 -6.16
CA HIS A 264 -16.84 12.85 -5.72
C HIS A 264 -16.65 12.38 -4.29
N ALA A 265 -17.56 12.74 -3.38
CA ALA A 265 -17.57 12.21 -2.02
C ALA A 265 -17.74 10.69 -2.00
N ARG A 266 -18.68 10.15 -2.80
CA ARG A 266 -18.85 8.69 -2.95
C ARG A 266 -17.60 8.02 -3.48
N ARG A 267 -16.93 8.59 -4.48
CA ARG A 267 -15.65 8.07 -5.01
C ARG A 267 -14.55 8.10 -3.95
N TRP A 268 -14.47 9.17 -3.16
CA TRP A 268 -13.52 9.28 -2.05
C TRP A 268 -13.80 8.21 -1.00
N ILE A 269 -15.05 8.05 -0.55
CA ILE A 269 -15.42 7.06 0.46
C ILE A 269 -15.15 5.64 -0.08
N PHE A 270 -15.53 5.36 -1.32
CA PHE A 270 -15.24 4.09 -1.98
C PHE A 270 -13.74 3.76 -1.96
N HIS A 271 -12.90 4.70 -2.38
CA HIS A 271 -11.46 4.53 -2.40
C HIS A 271 -10.89 4.33 -0.99
N THR A 272 -11.37 5.12 -0.03
CA THR A 272 -10.98 5.05 1.37
C THR A 272 -11.27 3.67 1.97
N LEU A 273 -12.50 3.17 1.79
CA LEU A 273 -12.97 1.90 2.34
C LEU A 273 -12.27 0.71 1.69
N THR A 274 -12.25 0.64 0.36
CA THR A 274 -11.81 -0.56 -0.39
C THR A 274 -10.33 -0.59 -0.71
N GLY A 275 -9.63 0.55 -0.61
CA GLY A 275 -8.29 0.70 -1.16
C GLY A 275 -8.22 0.54 -2.68
N SER A 276 -9.37 0.51 -3.37
CA SER A 276 -9.46 0.39 -4.82
C SER A 276 -9.62 1.78 -5.46
N PRO A 277 -9.00 2.03 -6.62
CA PRO A 277 -9.19 3.29 -7.33
C PRO A 277 -10.63 3.42 -7.83
N PRO A 278 -11.22 4.64 -7.88
CA PRO A 278 -12.64 4.83 -8.20
C PRO A 278 -13.11 4.30 -9.55
N HIS A 279 -12.21 4.05 -10.51
CA HIS A 279 -12.57 3.47 -11.80
C HIS A 279 -12.90 1.97 -11.74
N LEU A 280 -12.66 1.32 -10.60
CA LEU A 280 -13.07 -0.06 -10.32
C LEU A 280 -14.43 -0.13 -9.59
N ALA A 281 -15.01 1.00 -9.22
CA ALA A 281 -16.32 1.02 -8.58
C ALA A 281 -17.45 0.68 -9.58
N HIS A 282 -18.65 0.45 -9.07
CA HIS A 282 -19.87 0.36 -9.88
C HIS A 282 -19.97 1.54 -10.87
N PRO A 283 -20.48 1.35 -12.10
CA PRO A 283 -20.58 2.40 -13.12
C PRO A 283 -21.22 3.73 -12.63
N ASP A 284 -22.20 3.66 -11.73
CA ASP A 284 -22.87 4.83 -11.13
C ASP A 284 -21.98 5.68 -10.21
N ILE A 285 -20.84 5.14 -9.79
CA ILE A 285 -19.83 5.80 -8.96
C ILE A 285 -18.59 6.08 -9.78
N ALA A 286 -18.21 5.17 -10.69
CA ALA A 286 -17.03 5.30 -11.52
C ALA A 286 -17.01 6.64 -12.29
N PRO A 287 -15.83 7.23 -12.54
CA PRO A 287 -15.72 8.36 -13.43
C PRO A 287 -16.09 7.94 -14.85
N ALA A 288 -16.90 8.74 -15.54
CA ALA A 288 -17.28 8.52 -16.94
C ALA A 288 -16.07 8.50 -17.90
N THR A 289 -14.96 9.11 -17.50
CA THR A 289 -13.72 9.18 -18.28
C THR A 289 -12.55 8.63 -17.47
N ALA A 290 -11.61 7.95 -18.13
CA ALA A 290 -10.42 7.41 -17.49
C ALA A 290 -9.45 8.50 -16.97
N ALA A 291 -9.55 9.73 -17.49
CA ALA A 291 -8.84 10.88 -16.96
C ALA A 291 -9.67 11.50 -15.83
N PRO A 292 -9.10 11.69 -14.62
CA PRO A 292 -9.84 12.33 -13.54
C PRO A 292 -10.13 13.79 -13.94
N ALA A 293 -11.42 14.12 -14.02
CA ALA A 293 -11.85 15.48 -14.31
C ALA A 293 -11.17 16.47 -13.34
N PRO A 294 -10.85 17.70 -13.77
CA PRO A 294 -10.18 18.70 -12.92
C PRO A 294 -10.84 18.89 -11.55
N ALA A 295 -12.17 18.73 -11.46
CA ALA A 295 -12.94 18.79 -10.23
C ALA A 295 -12.67 17.62 -9.26
N VAL A 296 -12.48 16.38 -9.77
CA VAL A 296 -12.10 15.20 -8.96
C VAL A 296 -10.73 15.43 -8.35
N GLN A 297 -9.81 15.98 -9.15
CA GLN A 297 -8.46 16.26 -8.68
C GLN A 297 -8.47 17.40 -7.66
N ALA A 298 -9.21 18.48 -7.91
CA ALA A 298 -9.35 19.59 -6.98
C ALA A 298 -9.88 19.15 -5.61
N LEU A 299 -10.85 18.22 -5.54
CA LEU A 299 -11.33 17.70 -4.25
C LEU A 299 -10.19 17.02 -3.46
N ARG A 300 -9.22 16.36 -4.11
CA ARG A 300 -8.14 15.64 -3.41
C ARG A 300 -7.20 16.55 -2.61
N TRP A 301 -7.08 17.83 -2.97
CA TRP A 301 -6.16 18.77 -2.31
C TRP A 301 -6.82 20.08 -1.85
N ARG A 302 -8.10 20.30 -2.14
CA ARG A 302 -8.89 21.43 -1.62
C ARG A 302 -9.98 21.00 -0.64
N ILE A 303 -9.99 19.73 -0.24
CA ILE A 303 -10.87 19.24 0.81
C ILE A 303 -10.67 20.07 2.08
N LEU A 304 -11.78 20.50 2.69
CA LEU A 304 -11.71 21.27 3.93
C LEU A 304 -11.53 20.30 5.13
N PRO A 305 -10.94 20.75 6.25
CA PRO A 305 -10.81 19.91 7.44
C PRO A 305 -12.13 19.29 7.90
N ALA A 306 -13.18 20.11 8.01
CA ALA A 306 -14.52 19.66 8.41
C ALA A 306 -15.18 18.69 7.41
N GLU A 307 -14.79 18.75 6.13
CA GLU A 307 -15.28 17.80 5.12
C GLU A 307 -14.53 16.47 5.22
N THR A 308 -13.24 16.50 5.53
CA THR A 308 -12.44 15.30 5.78
C THR A 308 -13.01 14.53 6.97
N GLU A 309 -13.32 15.23 8.07
CA GLU A 309 -14.00 14.65 9.23
C GLU A 309 -15.37 14.08 8.87
N LEU A 310 -16.17 14.81 8.10
CA LEU A 310 -17.48 14.35 7.65
C LEU A 310 -17.38 13.07 6.82
N LEU A 311 -16.47 13.03 5.85
CA LEU A 311 -16.28 11.87 4.98
C LEU A 311 -15.73 10.67 5.75
N ALA A 312 -14.80 10.88 6.67
CA ALA A 312 -14.27 9.84 7.56
C ALA A 312 -15.36 9.29 8.49
N HIS A 313 -16.22 10.16 9.04
CA HIS A 313 -17.35 9.76 9.86
C HIS A 313 -18.38 8.96 9.05
N THR A 314 -18.76 9.42 7.86
CA THR A 314 -19.66 8.66 6.98
C THR A 314 -19.06 7.30 6.60
N ALA A 315 -17.76 7.24 6.30
CA ALA A 315 -17.08 5.97 6.03
C ALA A 315 -17.11 5.02 7.24
N ARG A 316 -16.95 5.54 8.46
CA ARG A 316 -17.10 4.78 9.71
C ARG A 316 -18.51 4.23 9.87
N THR A 317 -19.54 5.07 9.74
CA THR A 317 -20.95 4.64 9.82
C THR A 317 -21.26 3.51 8.85
N ILE A 318 -20.75 3.59 7.61
CA ILE A 318 -20.93 2.54 6.61
C ILE A 318 -20.30 1.21 7.05
N LEU A 319 -19.12 1.24 7.70
CA LEU A 319 -18.50 0.03 8.24
C LEU A 319 -19.33 -0.55 9.39
N ASP A 320 -19.80 0.32 10.29
CA ASP A 320 -20.61 -0.07 11.45
C ASP A 320 -21.96 -0.70 11.02
N GLU A 321 -22.61 -0.14 10.00
CA GLU A 321 -23.83 -0.69 9.38
C GLU A 321 -23.63 -2.10 8.79
N HIS A 322 -22.40 -2.44 8.40
CA HIS A 322 -22.04 -3.76 7.88
C HIS A 322 -21.44 -4.68 8.95
N GLY A 323 -21.40 -4.26 10.21
CA GLY A 323 -20.80 -5.02 11.30
C GLY A 323 -19.28 -5.22 11.17
N ILE A 324 -18.59 -4.30 10.49
CA ILE A 324 -17.14 -4.37 10.25
C ILE A 324 -16.39 -3.54 11.29
N ASP A 325 -15.85 -4.20 12.32
CA ASP A 325 -15.03 -3.58 13.35
C ASP A 325 -13.54 -3.47 12.93
N GLU A 326 -13.29 -2.70 11.86
CA GLU A 326 -11.96 -2.48 11.30
C GLU A 326 -11.67 -0.97 11.18
N PRO A 327 -10.40 -0.51 11.18
CA PRO A 327 -10.10 0.90 10.94
C PRO A 327 -10.52 1.34 9.52
N VAL A 328 -11.00 2.58 9.36
CA VAL A 328 -11.40 3.11 8.03
C VAL A 328 -10.22 3.09 7.05
N GLN A 329 -9.05 3.50 7.51
CA GLN A 329 -7.79 3.45 6.76
C GLN A 329 -6.69 2.85 7.63
N TRP A 330 -5.76 2.15 6.98
CA TRP A 330 -4.55 1.62 7.59
C TRP A 330 -3.46 1.54 6.54
N THR A 331 -2.22 1.75 6.98
CA THR A 331 -1.00 1.68 6.18
C THR A 331 0.07 0.97 7.02
N PRO A 332 0.83 0.02 6.45
CA PRO A 332 1.92 -0.64 7.18
C PRO A 332 3.03 0.34 7.53
N THR A 333 3.59 0.23 8.72
CA THR A 333 4.71 1.06 9.20
C THR A 333 5.96 0.20 9.35
N LEU A 334 7.05 0.58 8.67
CA LEU A 334 8.36 -0.05 8.86
C LEU A 334 9.11 0.63 10.02
N SER A 335 10.07 -0.08 10.61
CA SER A 335 10.91 0.47 11.68
C SER A 335 11.74 1.65 11.16
N SER A 336 12.02 2.63 12.02
CA SER A 336 12.88 3.77 11.63
C SER A 336 14.26 3.32 11.17
N ALA A 337 14.81 2.25 11.75
CA ALA A 337 16.10 1.69 11.39
C ALA A 337 16.11 1.11 9.95
N ASP A 338 15.03 0.44 9.56
CA ASP A 338 14.87 -0.05 8.18
C ASP A 338 14.66 1.12 7.22
N MET A 339 13.88 2.12 7.63
CA MET A 339 13.60 3.28 6.79
C MET A 339 14.84 4.13 6.49
N CYS A 340 15.68 4.40 7.48
CA CYS A 340 16.90 5.20 7.29
C CYS A 340 17.92 4.55 6.34
N ARG A 341 17.79 3.24 6.07
CA ARG A 341 18.68 2.49 5.18
C ARG A 341 18.20 2.48 3.72
N LEU A 342 17.03 3.03 3.42
CA LEU A 342 16.43 3.01 2.08
C LEU A 342 16.57 4.37 1.41
N GLN A 343 17.19 4.43 0.23
CA GLN A 343 17.18 5.61 -0.63
C GLN A 343 16.05 5.46 -1.67
N LEU A 344 14.84 5.85 -1.27
CA LEU A 344 13.65 5.71 -2.12
C LEU A 344 13.54 6.86 -3.15
N PRO A 345 12.96 6.61 -4.34
CA PRO A 345 12.90 7.61 -5.41
C PRO A 345 11.99 8.80 -5.10
N GLY A 346 10.95 8.57 -4.31
CA GLY A 346 9.97 9.59 -3.96
C GLY A 346 10.39 10.41 -2.75
N PRO A 347 9.81 11.62 -2.59
CA PRO A 347 10.05 12.43 -1.41
C PRO A 347 9.53 11.72 -0.16
N ASP A 348 10.20 11.95 0.97
CA ASP A 348 9.71 11.51 2.27
C ASP A 348 8.44 12.32 2.65
N PRO A 349 7.29 11.67 2.87
CA PRO A 349 6.08 12.24 3.46
C PRO A 349 6.30 13.19 4.64
N GLY A 350 7.31 12.91 5.49
CA GLY A 350 7.62 13.70 6.68
C GLY A 350 8.55 14.89 6.44
N SER A 351 9.08 15.07 5.23
CA SER A 351 10.10 16.10 4.95
C SER A 351 9.58 17.54 5.02
N ILE A 352 8.26 17.74 4.90
CA ILE A 352 7.61 19.05 4.97
C ILE A 352 6.60 19.03 6.11
N THR A 353 6.73 19.97 7.03
CA THR A 353 5.80 20.11 8.16
C THR A 353 4.48 20.76 7.73
N ALA A 354 3.38 20.44 8.43
CA ALA A 354 2.09 21.10 8.21
C ALA A 354 2.18 22.63 8.35
N ALA A 355 3.02 23.14 9.27
CA ALA A 355 3.24 24.57 9.44
C ALA A 355 3.90 25.22 8.21
N GLN A 356 4.88 24.55 7.59
CA GLN A 356 5.47 25.02 6.33
C GLN A 356 4.44 25.01 5.21
N LEU A 357 3.67 23.93 5.06
CA LEU A 357 2.61 23.82 4.07
C LEU A 357 1.61 24.98 4.21
N HIS A 358 1.09 25.22 5.41
CA HIS A 358 0.08 26.25 5.65
C HIS A 358 0.59 27.68 5.40
N ARG A 359 1.88 27.96 5.63
CA ARG A 359 2.48 29.27 5.32
C ARG A 359 2.65 29.49 3.82
N THR A 360 2.92 28.43 3.06
CA THR A 360 3.20 28.53 1.63
C THR A 360 1.92 28.62 0.79
N VAL A 361 0.82 28.06 1.25
CA VAL A 361 -0.38 28.00 0.42
C VAL A 361 -1.16 29.32 0.47
N PRO A 362 -1.47 29.95 -0.67
CA PRO A 362 -2.19 31.22 -0.72
C PRO A 362 -3.64 31.12 -0.20
N ALA A 363 -4.16 32.20 0.37
CA ALA A 363 -5.53 32.31 0.89
C ALA A 363 -6.65 32.31 -0.20
N GLY A 364 -6.34 31.91 -1.44
CA GLY A 364 -7.23 32.03 -2.60
C GLY A 364 -7.11 30.87 -3.59
N ASP A 365 -7.37 31.15 -4.87
CA ASP A 365 -7.15 30.19 -5.94
C ASP A 365 -5.64 30.05 -6.23
N PHE A 366 -5.15 28.82 -6.16
CA PHE A 366 -3.75 28.51 -6.41
C PHE A 366 -3.60 27.28 -7.31
N SER A 367 -2.50 27.23 -8.05
CA SER A 367 -2.08 26.03 -8.77
C SER A 367 -1.30 25.11 -7.84
N ILE A 368 -1.61 23.82 -7.88
CA ILE A 368 -0.84 22.81 -7.12
C ILE A 368 0.63 22.77 -7.54
N ALA A 369 0.92 23.08 -8.81
CA ALA A 369 2.28 23.18 -9.31
C ALA A 369 3.06 24.33 -8.64
N HIS A 370 2.37 25.44 -8.35
CA HIS A 370 2.98 26.57 -7.65
C HIS A 370 3.33 26.22 -6.20
N VAL A 371 2.42 25.54 -5.48
CA VAL A 371 2.69 25.06 -4.11
C VAL A 371 3.85 24.06 -4.10
N ALA A 372 3.87 23.13 -5.06
CA ALA A 372 4.96 22.18 -5.21
C ALA A 372 6.31 22.87 -5.45
N GLN A 373 6.35 23.85 -6.36
CA GLN A 373 7.55 24.64 -6.64
C GLN A 373 8.01 25.42 -5.41
N ALA A 374 7.10 26.10 -4.70
CA ALA A 374 7.42 26.89 -3.52
C ALA A 374 7.94 26.03 -2.35
N LEU A 375 7.51 24.77 -2.26
CA LEU A 375 8.00 23.79 -1.28
C LEU A 375 9.18 22.96 -1.81
N SER A 376 9.69 23.26 -3.01
CA SER A 376 10.74 22.48 -3.68
C SER A 376 10.46 20.97 -3.70
N THR A 377 9.21 20.63 -4.03
CA THR A 377 8.71 19.25 -4.04
C THR A 377 7.87 18.95 -5.27
N THR A 378 7.30 17.76 -5.31
CA THR A 378 6.54 17.24 -6.45
C THR A 378 5.05 17.54 -6.27
N THR A 379 4.30 17.66 -7.37
CA THR A 379 2.85 17.89 -7.30
C THR A 379 2.15 16.75 -6.55
N ALA A 380 2.58 15.50 -6.76
CA ALA A 380 2.06 14.34 -6.04
C ALA A 380 2.27 14.46 -4.51
N HIS A 381 3.43 14.95 -4.07
CA HIS A 381 3.71 15.17 -2.65
C HIS A 381 2.87 16.32 -2.08
N ALA A 382 2.75 17.44 -2.81
CA ALA A 382 1.90 18.54 -2.37
C ALA A 382 0.42 18.13 -2.23
N VAL A 383 -0.09 17.32 -3.16
CA VAL A 383 -1.45 16.74 -3.05
C VAL A 383 -1.57 15.82 -1.85
N TYR A 384 -0.58 14.94 -1.62
CA TYR A 384 -0.56 14.08 -0.45
C TYR A 384 -0.59 14.90 0.84
N LEU A 385 0.29 15.89 0.98
CA LEU A 385 0.36 16.76 2.16
C LEU A 385 -0.95 17.50 2.42
N LEU A 386 -1.56 18.10 1.39
CA LEU A 386 -2.86 18.78 1.52
C LEU A 386 -4.01 17.81 1.84
N SER A 387 -3.91 16.54 1.46
CA SER A 387 -4.90 15.52 1.83
C SER A 387 -4.78 15.07 3.28
N GLN A 388 -3.56 15.07 3.85
CA GLN A 388 -3.30 14.71 5.25
C GLN A 388 -3.47 15.90 6.19
N HIS A 389 -3.09 17.09 5.74
CA HIS A 389 -3.15 18.35 6.47
C HIS A 389 -3.95 19.37 5.65
N PRO A 390 -5.28 19.20 5.58
CA PRO A 390 -6.13 20.13 4.85
C PRO A 390 -6.09 21.50 5.50
N VAL A 391 -6.09 22.54 4.67
CA VAL A 391 -6.16 23.94 5.13
C VAL A 391 -7.60 24.43 5.02
N ASP A 392 -8.02 25.22 5.99
CA ASP A 392 -9.36 25.81 5.98
C ASP A 392 -9.40 27.08 5.10
N TRP A 393 -9.74 26.90 3.82
CA TRP A 393 -9.95 27.98 2.85
C TRP A 393 -11.30 28.68 3.00
N SER A 394 -12.15 28.23 3.92
CA SER A 394 -13.54 28.62 3.90
C SER A 394 -13.76 30.06 4.42
N PRO A 395 -14.79 30.77 3.94
CA PRO A 395 -15.15 32.06 4.50
C PRO A 395 -15.50 31.95 6.00
N PRO A 396 -15.26 32.99 6.83
CA PRO A 396 -15.52 32.94 8.27
C PRO A 396 -16.93 32.45 8.65
N ARG A 397 -17.95 32.83 7.88
CA ARG A 397 -19.35 32.38 8.08
C ARG A 397 -19.50 30.87 7.93
N PHE A 398 -18.80 30.26 6.97
CA PHE A 398 -18.84 28.82 6.78
C PHE A 398 -18.11 28.10 7.91
N ARG A 399 -16.95 28.60 8.36
CA ARG A 399 -16.22 28.06 9.53
C ARG A 399 -17.11 28.00 10.76
N HIS A 400 -17.79 29.11 11.07
CA HIS A 400 -18.69 29.16 12.23
C HIS A 400 -19.82 28.14 12.11
N THR A 401 -20.39 27.99 10.92
CA THR A 401 -21.46 27.01 10.66
C THR A 401 -20.97 25.57 10.82
N GLN A 402 -19.77 25.25 10.30
CA GLN A 402 -19.17 23.91 10.43
C GLN A 402 -18.77 23.60 11.87
N GLN A 403 -18.14 24.55 12.57
CA GLN A 403 -17.79 24.41 13.99
C GLN A 403 -19.04 24.19 14.85
N THR A 404 -20.13 24.87 14.53
CA THR A 404 -21.42 24.62 15.20
C THR A 404 -21.88 23.19 14.92
N ALA A 405 -21.89 22.76 13.65
CA ALA A 405 -22.35 21.42 13.28
C ALA A 405 -21.53 20.28 13.92
N THR A 406 -20.21 20.41 14.07
CA THR A 406 -19.37 19.39 14.74
C THR A 406 -19.60 19.34 16.25
N ARG A 407 -20.01 20.46 16.86
CA ARG A 407 -20.30 20.54 18.30
C ARG A 407 -21.71 20.09 18.66
N VAL A 408 -22.68 20.18 17.75
CA VAL A 408 -24.08 19.84 18.01
C VAL A 408 -24.26 18.44 18.59
N GLY A 409 -23.51 17.44 18.14
CA GLY A 409 -23.60 16.09 18.71
C GLY A 409 -23.25 16.06 20.21
N ARG A 410 -22.19 16.77 20.61
CA ARG A 410 -21.81 16.93 22.03
C ARG A 410 -22.82 17.77 22.79
N TRP A 411 -23.37 18.81 22.17
CA TRP A 411 -24.42 19.63 22.79
C TRP A 411 -25.69 18.82 23.02
N ARG A 412 -26.06 17.93 22.09
CA ARG A 412 -27.18 17.01 22.24
C ARG A 412 -26.94 16.07 23.42
N ILE A 413 -25.79 15.41 23.49
CA ILE A 413 -25.46 14.51 24.62
C ILE A 413 -25.56 15.27 25.94
N ARG A 414 -24.93 16.44 26.04
CA ARG A 414 -24.98 17.28 27.25
C ARG A 414 -26.40 17.73 27.61
N TYR A 415 -27.19 18.03 26.59
CA TYR A 415 -28.57 18.45 26.77
C TYR A 415 -29.43 17.28 27.23
N GLU A 416 -29.47 16.18 26.48
CA GLU A 416 -30.35 15.03 26.67
C GLU A 416 -29.92 14.14 27.84
N GLN A 417 -28.63 13.80 27.93
CA GLN A 417 -28.07 12.85 28.91
C GLN A 417 -27.57 13.54 30.18
N ASP A 418 -26.76 14.61 30.05
CA ASP A 418 -26.21 15.30 31.24
C ASP A 418 -27.17 16.33 31.85
N HIS A 419 -28.38 16.46 31.29
CA HIS A 419 -29.44 17.38 31.71
C HIS A 419 -29.02 18.86 31.82
N LEU A 420 -27.96 19.29 31.13
CA LEU A 420 -27.49 20.69 31.16
C LEU A 420 -28.50 21.63 30.49
N SER A 421 -28.58 22.87 30.99
CA SER A 421 -29.39 23.90 30.35
C SER A 421 -28.73 24.41 29.06
N LEU A 422 -29.55 24.94 28.15
CA LEU A 422 -29.04 25.55 26.92
C LEU A 422 -28.05 26.69 27.21
N GLN A 423 -28.26 27.43 28.32
CA GLN A 423 -27.38 28.50 28.76
C GLN A 423 -26.06 27.94 29.29
N ASP A 424 -26.08 26.88 30.10
CA ASP A 424 -24.84 26.28 30.62
C ASP A 424 -24.00 25.65 29.50
N ILE A 425 -24.65 25.08 28.48
CA ILE A 425 -23.96 24.60 27.27
C ILE A 425 -23.34 25.78 26.52
N ALA A 426 -24.05 26.90 26.37
CA ALA A 426 -23.55 28.10 25.71
C ALA A 426 -22.33 28.70 26.44
N ASP A 427 -22.43 28.83 27.77
CA ASP A 427 -21.38 29.38 28.64
C ASP A 427 -20.12 28.49 28.63
N ARG A 428 -20.28 27.15 28.69
CA ARG A 428 -19.15 26.20 28.64
C ARG A 428 -18.43 26.18 27.29
N GLU A 429 -19.13 26.52 26.22
CA GLU A 429 -18.61 26.43 24.85
C GLU A 429 -18.15 27.78 24.30
N GLY A 430 -18.36 28.86 25.06
CA GLY A 430 -18.06 30.23 24.65
C GLY A 430 -18.89 30.66 23.44
N THR A 431 -20.16 30.22 23.35
CA THR A 431 -21.06 30.55 22.23
C THR A 431 -22.34 31.22 22.74
N SER A 432 -23.18 31.72 21.84
CA SER A 432 -24.46 32.32 22.23
C SER A 432 -25.57 31.28 22.42
N LEU A 433 -26.47 31.53 23.38
CA LEU A 433 -27.67 30.71 23.61
C LEU A 433 -28.48 30.50 22.32
N ALA A 434 -28.63 31.55 21.51
CA ALA A 434 -29.34 31.49 20.24
C ALA A 434 -28.69 30.50 19.26
N THR A 435 -27.35 30.42 19.24
CA THR A 435 -26.62 29.49 18.39
C THR A 435 -26.87 28.04 18.82
N VAL A 436 -26.76 27.74 20.11
CA VAL A 436 -27.03 26.41 20.66
C VAL A 436 -28.48 25.99 20.39
N ARG A 437 -29.44 26.88 20.67
CA ARG A 437 -30.87 26.64 20.44
C ARG A 437 -31.18 26.36 18.97
N LEU A 438 -30.71 27.22 18.06
CA LEU A 438 -30.96 27.07 16.62
C LEU A 438 -30.31 25.78 16.09
N ALA A 439 -29.13 25.44 16.58
CA ALA A 439 -28.39 24.26 16.12
C ALA A 439 -29.03 22.96 16.59
N LEU A 440 -29.54 22.89 17.84
CA LEU A 440 -30.30 21.75 18.34
C LEU A 440 -31.63 21.56 17.60
N LEU A 441 -32.37 22.65 17.38
CA LEU A 441 -33.61 22.62 16.59
C LEU A 441 -33.39 22.14 15.15
N LYS A 442 -32.33 22.62 14.50
CA LYS A 442 -31.96 22.18 13.13
C LYS A 442 -31.57 20.71 13.03
N ASN A 443 -31.29 20.05 14.15
CA ASN A 443 -30.94 18.65 14.23
C ASN A 443 -32.06 17.83 14.92
N ASP A 444 -33.29 18.34 14.92
CA ASP A 444 -34.48 17.65 15.41
C ASP A 444 -34.41 17.24 16.89
N VAL A 445 -33.69 18.03 17.71
CA VAL A 445 -33.68 17.86 19.17
C VAL A 445 -34.85 18.64 19.78
N PRO A 446 -35.82 17.98 20.45
CA PRO A 446 -36.94 18.66 21.07
C PRO A 446 -36.48 19.49 22.26
N LEU A 447 -36.85 20.77 22.29
CA LEU A 447 -36.51 21.66 23.40
C LEU A 447 -37.47 21.40 24.58
N ARG A 448 -36.91 21.20 25.77
CA ARG A 448 -37.64 21.12 27.03
C ARG A 448 -38.46 22.40 27.27
N PRO A 449 -39.67 22.28 27.84
CA PRO A 449 -40.50 23.42 28.17
C PRO A 449 -39.80 24.36 29.16
N ALA A 450 -40.00 25.67 28.97
CA ALA A 450 -39.46 26.70 29.84
C ALA A 450 -40.05 26.53 31.26
N GLY A 451 -39.26 26.02 32.20
CA GLY A 451 -39.68 25.82 33.59
C GLY A 451 -39.11 24.56 34.26
N SER A 452 -38.64 23.58 33.49
CA SER A 452 -38.09 22.32 34.02
C SER A 452 -36.57 22.35 34.21
N TYR A 453 -36.06 23.30 35.01
CA TYR A 453 -34.64 23.30 35.38
C TYR A 453 -34.48 23.08 36.88
N PRO A 454 -33.92 21.94 37.33
CA PRO A 454 -33.51 21.79 38.71
C PRO A 454 -32.25 22.61 38.94
N GLY A 455 -32.31 23.61 39.83
CA GLY A 455 -31.12 24.13 40.50
C GLY A 455 -30.47 25.41 39.96
N ARG A 456 -31.22 26.44 39.56
CA ARG A 456 -30.64 27.81 39.49
C ARG A 456 -31.30 28.76 40.50
N PRO A 457 -30.57 29.26 41.52
CA PRO A 457 -31.07 30.35 42.34
C PRO A 457 -31.18 31.60 41.48
N ARG A 458 -32.34 32.26 41.52
CA ARG A 458 -32.57 33.56 40.89
C ARG A 458 -31.51 34.54 41.39
N ARG A 459 -30.63 35.02 40.50
CA ARG A 459 -29.84 36.23 40.78
C ARG A 459 -30.82 37.40 40.93
N ARG A 460 -30.78 38.06 42.08
CA ARG A 460 -31.41 39.36 42.30
C ARG A 460 -30.67 40.43 41.53
#